data_AF-A0A2E8WFE1-F1
#
_entry.id   AF-A0A2E8WFE1-F1
#
_cell.length_a   1.000
_cell.length_b   1.000
_cell.length_c   1.000
_cell.angle_alpha   90.00
_cell.angle_beta   90.00
_cell.angle_gamma   90.00
#
_symmetry.space_group_name_H-M   'P 1'
#
loop_
_entity.id
_entity.type
_entity.pdbx_description
1 polymer ?
#
loop_
_entity_poly.entity_id
_entity_poly.type
_entity_poly.pdbx_seq_one_letter_code
_entity_poly.pdbx_strand_id
1 'polypeptide(L)'
;MNVRSDAENTAYGPNDRKGSGMLSVDGTLYLLARNDNRKGRQSRIGWSTDRARTFEWCKWNFRELGHPTFVNYGKDYAGGGRYVYIWSKDHPSAYEASGHFVLGRVLKDRIRERDAYEFFVRMRSGKPVWSSAIEKRGPAFKMKCISDDPMVDRIRAILEATDASFKCTVDPNQRFYRSSEAIALARAFEPFGNVAELEDPMAKWNLDWCKQLREATTILVALHLVNPHDIISAIKAEAVDCLNIVGSMAQFVKSASIADAAGLPIWHGSGCDLGIIEMSYLHAISVARNCVLPSDLVGSFVREDDLIEDGIPIEEGHSIVPNEPGLGCTLDMDAVDRYAISNEKLEV
;
A
#
# COMPACT_ATOMS: atom_id res chain seq x y z
N MET A 1 2.34 11.59 -40.55
CA MET A 1 3.51 10.86 -41.08
C MET A 1 4.46 10.62 -39.92
N ASN A 2 4.58 9.38 -39.44
CA ASN A 2 5.57 9.05 -38.41
C ASN A 2 6.95 9.02 -39.06
N VAL A 3 7.84 9.91 -38.63
CA VAL A 3 9.24 9.91 -39.04
C VAL A 3 9.94 8.83 -38.20
N ARG A 4 10.25 7.71 -38.84
CA ARG A 4 10.93 6.57 -38.21
C ARG A 4 12.40 6.90 -37.97
N SER A 5 12.99 6.30 -36.93
CA SER A 5 14.42 6.45 -36.62
C SER A 5 15.09 5.09 -36.52
N ASP A 6 16.41 5.03 -36.69
CA ASP A 6 17.18 3.78 -36.52
C ASP A 6 17.14 3.23 -35.08
N ALA A 7 16.69 4.04 -34.12
CA ALA A 7 16.44 3.62 -32.74
C ALA A 7 15.05 2.99 -32.52
N GLU A 8 14.19 2.98 -33.55
CA GLU A 8 12.84 2.42 -33.46
C GLU A 8 12.87 0.89 -33.42
N ASN A 9 12.25 0.31 -32.40
CA ASN A 9 12.10 -1.14 -32.28
C ASN A 9 10.79 -1.59 -32.93
N THR A 10 10.86 -2.54 -33.87
CA THR A 10 9.74 -2.87 -34.78
C THR A 10 9.05 -4.19 -34.46
N ALA A 11 9.59 -4.97 -33.52
CA ALA A 11 8.96 -6.21 -33.08
C ALA A 11 7.97 -5.96 -31.93
N TYR A 12 6.96 -6.83 -31.87
CA TYR A 12 5.81 -6.67 -31.00
C TYR A 12 5.74 -7.80 -29.95
N GLY A 13 5.22 -7.46 -28.77
CA GLY A 13 4.94 -8.44 -27.72
C GLY A 13 6.19 -8.91 -26.96
N PRO A 14 6.20 -10.16 -26.45
CA PRO A 14 7.23 -10.66 -25.53
C PRO A 14 8.61 -10.87 -26.17
N ASN A 15 8.69 -10.87 -27.50
CA ASN A 15 9.89 -11.22 -28.25
C ASN A 15 10.86 -10.05 -28.44
N ASP A 16 10.52 -8.88 -27.91
CA ASP A 16 11.33 -7.67 -28.08
C ASP A 16 11.31 -6.76 -26.86
N ARG A 17 12.41 -6.03 -26.68
CA ARG A 17 12.59 -5.07 -25.58
C ARG A 17 11.62 -3.92 -25.75
N LYS A 18 10.92 -3.58 -24.66
CA LYS A 18 10.00 -2.44 -24.60
C LYS A 18 10.24 -1.63 -23.35
N GLY A 19 10.20 -0.30 -23.47
CA GLY A 19 10.25 0.58 -22.32
C GLY A 19 9.11 0.28 -21.34
N SER A 20 9.46 0.10 -20.07
CA SER A 20 8.53 -0.01 -18.95
C SER A 20 8.55 1.22 -18.04
N GLY A 21 9.65 1.96 -18.03
CA GLY A 21 9.79 3.21 -17.28
C GLY A 21 10.93 4.06 -17.79
N MET A 22 10.80 5.38 -17.69
CA MET A 22 11.83 6.34 -18.08
C MET A 22 12.04 7.37 -16.97
N LEU A 23 13.29 7.81 -16.84
CA LEU A 23 13.70 8.78 -15.83
C LEU A 23 14.82 9.64 -16.40
N SER A 24 14.77 10.96 -16.20
CA SER A 24 15.92 11.83 -16.48
C SER A 24 16.53 12.25 -15.16
N VAL A 25 17.85 12.09 -15.01
CA VAL A 25 18.61 12.52 -13.83
C VAL A 25 19.87 13.24 -14.30
N ASP A 26 20.04 14.48 -13.87
CA ASP A 26 21.21 15.31 -14.15
C ASP A 26 21.60 15.29 -15.65
N GLY A 27 20.60 15.45 -16.53
CA GLY A 27 20.76 15.47 -17.99
C GLY A 27 20.95 14.10 -18.67
N THR A 28 20.99 12.99 -17.91
CA THR A 28 21.02 11.63 -18.45
C THR A 28 19.62 11.02 -18.45
N LEU A 29 19.19 10.50 -19.60
CA LEU A 29 17.93 9.78 -19.73
C LEU A 29 18.14 8.28 -19.52
N TYR A 30 17.53 7.73 -18.48
CA TYR A 30 17.48 6.30 -18.16
C TYR A 30 16.18 5.67 -18.66
N LEU A 31 16.27 4.41 -19.07
CA LEU A 31 15.18 3.58 -19.55
C LEU A 31 15.26 2.21 -18.87
N LEU A 32 14.20 1.81 -18.17
CA LEU A 32 13.97 0.41 -17.83
C LEU A 32 13.26 -0.24 -19.03
N ALA A 33 13.90 -1.24 -19.62
CA ALA A 33 13.31 -2.04 -20.68
C ALA A 33 12.95 -3.43 -20.15
N ARG A 34 11.67 -3.79 -20.26
CA ARG A 34 11.16 -5.14 -20.04
C ARG A 34 11.44 -6.05 -21.24
N ASN A 35 11.19 -7.34 -21.06
CA ASN A 35 11.41 -8.40 -22.06
C ASN A 35 12.88 -8.51 -22.48
N ASP A 36 13.80 -8.28 -21.55
CA ASP A 36 15.24 -8.25 -21.86
C ASP A 36 15.73 -9.56 -22.49
N ASN A 37 15.13 -10.69 -22.09
CA ASN A 37 15.48 -12.00 -22.63
C ASN A 37 14.74 -12.39 -23.92
N ARG A 38 13.93 -11.49 -24.50
CA ARG A 38 13.07 -11.73 -25.67
C ARG A 38 12.11 -12.91 -25.51
N LYS A 39 11.72 -13.22 -24.27
CA LYS A 39 10.72 -14.23 -23.92
C LYS A 39 9.71 -13.68 -22.92
N GLY A 40 9.49 -12.37 -22.95
CA GLY A 40 8.57 -11.66 -22.07
C GLY A 40 9.01 -11.57 -20.62
N ARG A 41 10.28 -11.86 -20.31
CA ARG A 41 10.81 -11.87 -18.93
C ARG A 41 12.04 -10.99 -18.82
N GLN A 42 12.40 -10.70 -17.56
CA GLN A 42 13.57 -9.91 -17.18
C GLN A 42 13.49 -8.46 -17.64
N SER A 43 14.30 -7.62 -17.04
CA SER A 43 14.41 -6.22 -17.42
C SER A 43 15.83 -5.71 -17.31
N ARG A 44 16.15 -4.67 -18.08
CA ARG A 44 17.48 -4.11 -18.15
C ARG A 44 17.42 -2.59 -18.21
N ILE A 45 18.38 -1.95 -17.57
CA ILE A 45 18.56 -0.51 -17.63
C ILE A 45 19.41 -0.15 -18.86
N GLY A 46 18.90 0.78 -19.65
CA GLY A 46 19.67 1.54 -20.63
C GLY A 46 19.73 3.01 -20.26
N TRP A 47 20.69 3.74 -20.84
CA TRP A 47 20.77 5.18 -20.70
C TRP A 47 21.17 5.85 -22.01
N SER A 48 20.84 7.14 -22.11
CA SER A 48 21.14 8.01 -23.23
C SER A 48 21.57 9.38 -22.71
N THR A 49 22.66 9.92 -23.28
CA THR A 49 23.14 11.28 -23.03
C THR A 49 22.95 12.20 -24.24
N ASP A 50 22.26 11.71 -25.29
CA ASP A 50 22.10 12.39 -26.58
C ASP A 50 20.63 12.58 -26.96
N ARG A 51 19.75 12.64 -25.95
CA ARG A 51 18.29 12.80 -26.07
C ARG A 51 17.62 11.62 -26.78
N ALA A 52 17.90 10.41 -26.31
CA ALA A 52 17.34 9.15 -26.80
C ALA A 52 17.67 8.81 -28.25
N ARG A 53 18.71 9.42 -28.84
CA ARG A 53 19.17 9.06 -30.19
C ARG A 53 19.90 7.73 -30.17
N THR A 54 20.73 7.51 -29.15
CA THR A 54 21.39 6.24 -28.90
C THR A 54 21.21 5.82 -27.44
N PHE A 55 21.20 4.51 -27.21
CA PHE A 55 21.14 3.93 -25.87
C PHE A 55 22.32 3.00 -25.64
N GLU A 56 23.03 3.24 -24.54
CA GLU A 56 23.92 2.28 -23.92
C GLU A 56 23.12 1.42 -22.93
N TRP A 57 23.60 0.21 -22.64
CA TRP A 57 22.88 -0.76 -21.83
C TRP A 57 23.77 -1.37 -20.77
N CYS A 58 23.19 -1.61 -19.58
CA CYS A 58 23.87 -2.34 -18.52
C CYS A 58 24.25 -3.75 -19.00
N LYS A 59 25.42 -4.22 -18.57
CA LYS A 59 25.88 -5.60 -18.85
C LYS A 59 25.10 -6.64 -18.04
N TRP A 60 24.46 -6.22 -16.96
CA TRP A 60 23.61 -7.02 -16.08
C TRP A 60 22.13 -6.75 -16.35
N ASN A 61 21.26 -7.62 -15.83
CA ASN A 61 19.81 -7.47 -15.89
C ASN A 61 19.14 -7.87 -14.56
N PHE A 62 17.92 -7.40 -14.32
CA PHE A 62 17.07 -7.93 -13.26
C PHE A 62 16.38 -9.19 -13.79
N ARG A 63 16.74 -10.34 -13.20
CA ARG A 63 16.16 -11.63 -13.60
C ARG A 63 14.79 -11.84 -12.97
N GLU A 64 14.61 -11.24 -11.81
CA GLU A 64 13.49 -11.35 -10.90
C GLU A 64 12.37 -10.37 -11.25
N LEU A 65 12.70 -9.25 -11.91
CA LEU A 65 11.76 -8.15 -12.20
C LEU A 65 11.47 -8.09 -13.69
N GLY A 66 10.29 -8.53 -14.10
CA GLY A 66 9.85 -8.54 -15.49
C GLY A 66 9.30 -7.21 -15.98
N HIS A 67 8.78 -6.36 -15.09
CA HIS A 67 8.17 -5.09 -15.45
C HIS A 67 8.43 -3.97 -14.42
N PRO A 68 9.70 -3.64 -14.11
CA PRO A 68 10.00 -2.52 -13.24
C PRO A 68 9.81 -1.18 -13.95
N THR A 69 9.50 -0.15 -13.19
CA THR A 69 9.48 1.26 -13.62
C THR A 69 10.12 2.15 -12.56
N PHE A 70 10.58 3.33 -12.98
CA PHE A 70 11.14 4.33 -12.09
C PHE A 70 10.02 5.11 -11.39
N VAL A 71 10.25 5.47 -10.13
CA VAL A 71 9.48 6.53 -9.46
C VAL A 71 10.13 7.86 -9.79
N ASN A 72 9.40 8.74 -10.47
CA ASN A 72 9.92 10.03 -10.95
C ASN A 72 9.28 11.19 -10.18
N TYR A 73 10.06 12.18 -9.76
CA TYR A 73 9.57 13.39 -9.12
C TYR A 73 10.32 14.63 -9.60
N GLY A 74 9.59 15.52 -10.28
CA GLY A 74 10.13 16.75 -10.85
C GLY A 74 10.84 16.58 -12.20
N LYS A 75 11.08 17.71 -12.87
CA LYS A 75 11.83 17.74 -14.14
C LYS A 75 13.29 17.36 -13.87
N ASP A 76 13.82 16.44 -14.66
CA ASP A 76 15.21 15.95 -14.51
C ASP A 76 15.53 15.46 -13.09
N TYR A 77 14.52 14.91 -12.41
CA TYR A 77 14.56 14.45 -11.03
C TYR A 77 14.89 15.53 -9.99
N ALA A 78 14.65 16.81 -10.31
CA ALA A 78 14.95 17.93 -9.42
C ALA A 78 14.15 17.93 -8.10
N GLY A 79 13.01 17.24 -8.05
CA GLY A 79 12.26 17.05 -6.81
C GLY A 79 12.72 15.83 -6.00
N GLY A 80 13.45 14.91 -6.62
CA GLY A 80 13.87 13.66 -6.02
C GLY A 80 15.00 13.82 -4.99
N GLY A 81 15.08 12.86 -4.07
CA GLY A 81 16.16 12.79 -3.08
C GLY A 81 17.45 12.17 -3.62
N ARG A 82 18.36 11.78 -2.71
CA ARG A 82 19.63 11.10 -3.06
C ARG A 82 19.45 9.72 -3.70
N TYR A 83 18.28 9.11 -3.54
CA TYR A 83 17.94 7.80 -4.08
C TYR A 83 16.95 7.93 -5.23
N VAL A 84 17.17 7.13 -6.27
CA VAL A 84 16.17 6.79 -7.28
C VAL A 84 15.49 5.50 -6.87
N TYR A 85 14.16 5.52 -6.87
CA TYR A 85 13.35 4.33 -6.55
C TYR A 85 12.87 3.64 -7.83
N ILE A 86 12.83 2.32 -7.78
CA ILE A 86 12.18 1.47 -8.76
C ILE A 86 11.07 0.69 -8.06
N TRP A 87 9.93 0.55 -8.73
CA TRP A 87 8.91 -0.40 -8.29
C TRP A 87 8.60 -1.38 -9.41
N SER A 88 8.28 -2.61 -9.04
CA SER A 88 7.91 -3.66 -9.98
C SER A 88 6.90 -4.58 -9.31
N LYS A 89 6.05 -5.22 -10.11
CA LYS A 89 5.44 -6.47 -9.64
C LYS A 89 6.54 -7.50 -9.34
N ASP A 90 6.32 -8.33 -8.34
CA ASP A 90 7.27 -9.36 -7.93
C ASP A 90 7.18 -10.60 -8.80
N HIS A 91 7.56 -10.45 -10.07
CA HIS A 91 7.53 -11.55 -11.02
C HIS A 91 8.53 -11.34 -12.16
N PRO A 92 9.27 -12.39 -12.58
CA PRO A 92 10.24 -12.29 -13.67
C PRO A 92 9.61 -12.02 -15.03
N SER A 93 8.32 -12.29 -15.22
CA SER A 93 7.58 -12.06 -16.48
C SER A 93 6.86 -10.71 -16.47
N ALA A 94 6.93 -10.00 -17.60
CA ALA A 94 6.22 -8.75 -17.80
C ALA A 94 4.71 -8.93 -17.98
N TYR A 95 4.25 -10.17 -18.20
CA TYR A 95 2.88 -10.50 -18.58
C TYR A 95 2.14 -11.35 -17.55
N GLU A 96 2.86 -12.13 -16.74
CA GLU A 96 2.25 -12.87 -15.63
C GLU A 96 2.06 -11.95 -14.42
N ALA A 97 0.96 -12.13 -13.70
CA ALA A 97 0.61 -11.29 -12.58
C ALA A 97 1.48 -11.58 -11.35
N SER A 98 1.52 -10.64 -10.41
CA SER A 98 2.01 -10.91 -9.05
C SER A 98 1.30 -10.02 -8.04
N GLY A 99 1.16 -10.56 -6.84
CA GLY A 99 0.45 -10.04 -5.67
C GLY A 99 1.36 -9.35 -4.66
N HIS A 100 2.67 -9.36 -4.90
CA HIS A 100 3.62 -8.52 -4.20
C HIS A 100 4.14 -7.46 -5.18
N PHE A 101 4.32 -6.24 -4.70
CA PHE A 101 5.17 -5.27 -5.38
C PHE A 101 6.49 -5.16 -4.64
N VAL A 102 7.56 -5.12 -5.44
CA VAL A 102 8.93 -4.93 -5.00
C VAL A 102 9.25 -3.46 -5.07
N LEU A 103 9.71 -2.88 -3.96
CA LEU A 103 10.34 -1.57 -3.93
C LEU A 103 11.86 -1.73 -3.88
N GLY A 104 12.55 -1.14 -4.84
CA GLY A 104 14.00 -1.04 -4.87
C GLY A 104 14.46 0.41 -4.88
N ARG A 105 15.69 0.66 -4.44
CA ARG A 105 16.33 1.97 -4.48
C ARG A 105 17.80 1.86 -4.88
N VAL A 106 18.33 2.93 -5.45
CA VAL A 106 19.75 3.08 -5.81
C VAL A 106 20.16 4.53 -5.65
N LEU A 107 21.43 4.81 -5.30
CA LEU A 107 21.92 6.19 -5.30
C LEU A 107 21.86 6.78 -6.72
N LYS A 108 21.46 8.05 -6.84
CA LYS A 108 21.20 8.68 -8.13
C LYS A 108 22.39 8.69 -9.10
N ASP A 109 23.60 8.70 -8.57
CA ASP A 109 24.87 8.66 -9.29
C ASP A 109 25.35 7.23 -9.62
N ARG A 110 24.67 6.19 -9.08
CA ARG A 110 25.05 4.78 -9.20
C ARG A 110 24.00 3.89 -9.87
N ILE A 111 23.03 4.48 -10.59
CA ILE A 111 21.94 3.77 -11.29
C ILE A 111 22.44 2.65 -12.22
N ARG A 112 23.67 2.77 -12.74
CA ARG A 112 24.25 1.81 -13.70
C ARG A 112 24.90 0.59 -13.02
N GLU A 113 25.01 0.59 -11.69
CA GLU A 113 25.76 -0.40 -10.92
C GLU A 113 24.81 -1.37 -10.23
N ARG A 114 24.86 -2.68 -10.57
CA ARG A 114 23.95 -3.67 -9.98
C ARG A 114 24.05 -3.71 -8.46
N ASP A 115 25.26 -3.71 -7.92
CA ASP A 115 25.50 -3.92 -6.49
C ASP A 115 25.14 -2.69 -5.64
N ALA A 116 24.80 -1.56 -6.27
CA ALA A 116 24.31 -0.36 -5.59
C ALA A 116 22.79 -0.39 -5.34
N TYR A 117 22.07 -1.37 -5.90
CA TYR A 117 20.64 -1.53 -5.67
C TYR A 117 20.36 -2.23 -4.34
N GLU A 118 19.44 -1.66 -3.58
CA GLU A 118 18.87 -2.27 -2.39
C GLU A 118 17.36 -2.45 -2.57
N PHE A 119 16.82 -3.51 -1.99
CA PHE A 119 15.40 -3.85 -2.03
C PHE A 119 14.83 -3.82 -0.63
N PHE A 120 13.62 -3.30 -0.54
CA PHE A 120 12.88 -3.25 0.70
C PHE A 120 12.58 -4.68 1.17
N VAL A 121 13.00 -5.00 2.40
CA VAL A 121 12.77 -6.30 3.04
C VAL A 121 11.54 -6.24 3.92
N ARG A 122 11.50 -5.26 4.82
CA ARG A 122 10.47 -5.05 5.85
C ARG A 122 10.75 -3.73 6.56
N MET A 123 9.83 -3.30 7.41
CA MET A 123 10.15 -2.31 8.45
C MET A 123 10.73 -3.01 9.69
N ARG A 124 11.63 -2.33 10.41
CA ARG A 124 12.09 -2.72 11.74
C ARG A 124 12.30 -1.45 12.56
N SER A 125 11.54 -1.28 13.64
CA SER A 125 11.62 -0.11 14.53
C SER A 125 11.50 1.21 13.75
N GLY A 126 10.41 1.38 12.98
CA GLY A 126 10.14 2.58 12.17
C GLY A 126 11.08 2.80 10.96
N LYS A 127 12.16 2.02 10.83
CA LYS A 127 13.14 2.19 9.76
C LYS A 127 13.00 1.09 8.71
N PRO A 128 13.03 1.45 7.41
CA PRO A 128 13.02 0.45 6.36
C PRO A 128 14.33 -0.35 6.38
N VAL A 129 14.22 -1.66 6.44
CA VAL A 129 15.34 -2.59 6.29
C VAL A 129 15.52 -2.84 4.79
N TRP A 130 16.70 -2.46 4.31
CA TRP A 130 17.09 -2.64 2.92
C TRP A 130 18.13 -3.76 2.81
N SER A 131 18.08 -4.50 1.71
CA SER A 131 19.02 -5.57 1.40
C SER A 131 19.45 -5.50 -0.05
N SER A 132 20.74 -5.64 -0.32
CA SER A 132 21.27 -5.79 -1.69
C SER A 132 20.88 -7.13 -2.34
N ALA A 133 20.60 -8.13 -1.49
CA ALA A 133 20.06 -9.43 -1.85
C ALA A 133 18.55 -9.30 -2.17
N ILE A 134 18.22 -9.37 -3.46
CA ILE A 134 16.85 -9.19 -3.98
C ILE A 134 15.91 -10.30 -3.53
N GLU A 135 16.42 -11.50 -3.29
CA GLU A 135 15.68 -12.65 -2.76
C GLU A 135 15.11 -12.42 -1.36
N LYS A 136 15.58 -11.40 -0.63
CA LYS A 136 15.07 -11.03 0.70
C LYS A 136 13.95 -10.00 0.68
N ARG A 137 13.49 -9.55 -0.49
CA ARG A 137 12.42 -8.53 -0.61
C ARG A 137 11.10 -9.00 0.02
N GLY A 138 10.33 -8.07 0.61
CA GLY A 138 9.05 -8.39 1.28
C GLY A 138 7.80 -7.67 0.71
N PRO A 139 6.58 -8.11 1.09
CA PRO A 139 5.29 -7.59 0.61
C PRO A 139 4.66 -6.49 1.50
N ALA A 140 3.73 -5.66 0.99
CA ALA A 140 2.96 -4.69 1.80
C ALA A 140 1.73 -4.04 1.10
N PHE A 141 0.44 -4.45 1.23
CA PHE A 141 -0.67 -3.69 0.59
C PHE A 141 -2.09 -3.76 1.25
N LYS A 142 -2.70 -2.60 1.53
CA LYS A 142 -4.16 -2.33 1.53
C LYS A 142 -4.50 -1.61 0.22
N MET A 143 -5.60 -1.97 -0.46
CA MET A 143 -5.90 -1.45 -1.81
C MET A 143 -7.11 -0.52 -1.84
N LYS A 144 -6.88 0.74 -2.21
CA LYS A 144 -7.94 1.68 -2.60
C LYS A 144 -8.36 1.46 -4.05
N CYS A 145 -9.65 1.59 -4.36
CA CYS A 145 -10.17 1.36 -5.71
C CYS A 145 -11.41 2.19 -6.08
N ILE A 146 -11.84 2.08 -7.34
CA ILE A 146 -13.17 2.46 -7.85
C ILE A 146 -13.78 1.30 -8.65
N SER A 147 -15.08 1.37 -8.97
CA SER A 147 -15.76 0.28 -9.71
C SER A 147 -15.23 0.07 -11.13
N ASP A 148 -14.67 1.11 -11.76
CA ASP A 148 -14.08 1.04 -13.10
C ASP A 148 -12.66 0.44 -13.13
N ASP A 149 -12.04 0.21 -11.98
CA ASP A 149 -10.76 -0.49 -11.92
C ASP A 149 -10.92 -1.97 -12.36
N PRO A 150 -9.89 -2.61 -12.93
CA PRO A 150 -9.92 -4.03 -13.26
C PRO A 150 -9.78 -4.91 -11.99
N MET A 151 -10.73 -4.77 -11.06
CA MET A 151 -10.61 -5.30 -9.71
C MET A 151 -10.53 -6.81 -9.65
N VAL A 152 -11.29 -7.50 -10.50
CA VAL A 152 -11.24 -8.97 -10.63
C VAL A 152 -9.82 -9.42 -11.01
N ASP A 153 -9.19 -8.72 -11.95
CA ASP A 153 -7.82 -9.03 -12.37
C ASP A 153 -6.81 -8.73 -11.25
N ARG A 154 -7.03 -7.68 -10.46
CA ARG A 154 -6.17 -7.35 -9.30
C ARG A 154 -6.28 -8.38 -8.19
N ILE A 155 -7.50 -8.77 -7.80
CA ILE A 155 -7.71 -9.78 -6.76
C ILE A 155 -7.14 -11.14 -7.20
N ARG A 156 -7.36 -11.52 -8.46
CA ARG A 156 -6.77 -12.71 -9.06
C ARG A 156 -5.25 -12.66 -9.07
N ALA A 157 -4.66 -11.52 -9.47
CA ALA A 157 -3.21 -11.31 -9.43
C ALA A 157 -2.63 -11.46 -8.02
N ILE A 158 -3.36 -10.97 -7.01
CA ILE A 158 -2.98 -11.13 -5.61
C ILE A 158 -3.01 -12.60 -5.20
N LEU A 159 -4.12 -13.30 -5.49
CA LEU A 159 -4.24 -14.73 -5.21
C LEU A 159 -3.14 -15.56 -5.87
N GLU A 160 -2.84 -15.28 -7.14
CA GLU A 160 -1.86 -16.03 -7.94
C GLU A 160 -0.43 -15.93 -7.38
N ALA A 161 -0.08 -14.88 -6.64
CA ALA A 161 1.27 -14.75 -6.05
C ALA A 161 1.35 -14.96 -4.55
N THR A 162 0.19 -15.01 -3.91
CA THR A 162 0.07 -15.37 -2.51
C THR A 162 -0.58 -16.75 -2.48
N ASP A 163 -1.71 -16.87 -1.79
CA ASP A 163 -2.64 -17.97 -1.83
C ASP A 163 -3.93 -17.50 -1.13
N ALA A 164 -4.91 -18.40 -0.98
CA ALA A 164 -6.19 -18.04 -0.37
C ALA A 164 -6.12 -17.72 1.13
N SER A 165 -4.98 -17.99 1.81
CA SER A 165 -4.76 -17.60 3.21
C SER A 165 -4.43 -16.11 3.34
N PHE A 166 -3.85 -15.49 2.31
CA PHE A 166 -3.63 -14.05 2.28
C PHE A 166 -4.94 -13.33 1.99
N LYS A 167 -5.44 -12.55 2.96
CA LYS A 167 -6.71 -11.83 2.82
C LYS A 167 -6.51 -10.37 2.44
N CYS A 168 -7.40 -9.88 1.58
CA CYS A 168 -7.43 -8.49 1.12
C CYS A 168 -8.68 -7.78 1.64
N THR A 169 -8.50 -6.56 2.14
CA THR A 169 -9.57 -5.58 2.30
C THR A 169 -9.67 -4.75 1.02
N VAL A 170 -10.88 -4.69 0.45
CA VAL A 170 -11.18 -3.85 -0.72
C VAL A 170 -11.91 -2.61 -0.25
N ASP A 171 -11.29 -1.45 -0.42
CA ASP A 171 -11.77 -0.19 0.14
C ASP A 171 -11.93 0.86 -0.98
N PRO A 172 -13.10 0.96 -1.61
CA PRO A 172 -13.34 2.00 -2.60
C PRO A 172 -13.52 3.39 -1.97
N ASN A 173 -13.62 3.49 -0.64
CA ASN A 173 -13.86 4.72 0.10
C ASN A 173 -15.11 5.47 -0.43
N GLN A 174 -16.24 4.76 -0.43
CA GLN A 174 -17.58 5.18 -0.84
C GLN A 174 -17.81 5.31 -2.36
N ARG A 175 -16.92 4.76 -3.18
CA ARG A 175 -16.90 4.98 -4.65
C ARG A 175 -17.51 3.86 -5.49
N PHE A 176 -18.15 2.86 -4.91
CA PHE A 176 -19.10 2.07 -5.70
C PHE A 176 -20.41 2.86 -5.76
N TYR A 177 -20.59 3.58 -6.86
CA TYR A 177 -21.68 4.55 -7.02
C TYR A 177 -23.06 3.91 -7.23
N ARG A 178 -23.12 2.59 -7.44
CA ARG A 178 -24.36 1.82 -7.64
C ARG A 178 -24.28 0.49 -6.91
N SER A 179 -25.34 0.14 -6.17
CA SER A 179 -25.39 -1.14 -5.44
C SER A 179 -25.30 -2.36 -6.36
N SER A 180 -25.89 -2.29 -7.56
CA SER A 180 -25.81 -3.37 -8.56
C SER A 180 -24.39 -3.66 -9.03
N GLU A 181 -23.56 -2.62 -9.20
CA GLU A 181 -22.15 -2.75 -9.58
C GLU A 181 -21.33 -3.34 -8.43
N ALA A 182 -21.58 -2.88 -7.19
CA ALA A 182 -20.94 -3.43 -6.00
C ALA A 182 -21.27 -4.92 -5.82
N ILE A 183 -22.54 -5.31 -5.98
CA ILE A 183 -22.99 -6.71 -5.88
C ILE A 183 -22.35 -7.57 -6.98
N ALA A 184 -22.29 -7.06 -8.22
CA ALA A 184 -21.66 -7.77 -9.32
C ALA A 184 -20.16 -8.02 -9.06
N LEU A 185 -19.44 -7.01 -8.54
CA LEU A 185 -18.03 -7.14 -8.15
C LEU A 185 -17.85 -8.12 -6.99
N ALA A 186 -18.66 -8.02 -5.94
CA ALA A 186 -18.59 -8.92 -4.79
C ALA A 186 -18.73 -10.38 -5.22
N ARG A 187 -19.76 -10.69 -6.02
CA ARG A 187 -19.96 -12.04 -6.60
C ARG A 187 -18.82 -12.50 -7.48
N ALA A 188 -18.18 -11.58 -8.21
CA ALA A 188 -16.99 -11.90 -9.00
C ALA A 188 -15.76 -12.19 -8.14
N PHE A 189 -15.70 -11.67 -6.91
CA PHE A 189 -14.60 -11.92 -5.97
C PHE A 189 -14.76 -13.22 -5.19
N GLU A 190 -15.99 -13.66 -4.91
CA GLU A 190 -16.28 -14.86 -4.09
C GLU A 190 -15.49 -16.11 -4.52
N PRO A 191 -15.36 -16.44 -5.82
CA PRO A 191 -14.61 -17.63 -6.25
C PRO A 191 -13.12 -17.60 -5.90
N PHE A 192 -12.53 -16.42 -5.66
CA PHE A 192 -11.12 -16.31 -5.29
C PHE A 192 -10.87 -16.62 -3.81
N GLY A 193 -11.87 -16.40 -2.95
CA GLY A 193 -11.78 -16.69 -1.52
C GLY A 193 -10.75 -15.87 -0.73
N ASN A 194 -10.07 -14.90 -1.34
CA ASN A 194 -9.02 -14.09 -0.72
C ASN A 194 -9.42 -12.63 -0.45
N VAL A 195 -10.69 -12.26 -0.63
CA VAL A 195 -11.24 -10.98 -0.17
C VAL A 195 -11.89 -11.22 1.20
N ALA A 196 -11.36 -10.59 2.25
CA ALA A 196 -11.94 -10.69 3.59
C ALA A 196 -13.18 -9.81 3.72
N GLU A 197 -13.08 -8.56 3.27
CA GLU A 197 -14.13 -7.56 3.48
C GLU A 197 -14.13 -6.47 2.40
N LEU A 198 -15.30 -5.87 2.24
CA LEU A 198 -15.53 -4.64 1.49
C LEU A 198 -15.73 -3.50 2.50
N GLU A 199 -14.73 -2.62 2.62
CA GLU A 199 -14.76 -1.48 3.53
C GLU A 199 -15.28 -0.24 2.81
N ASP A 200 -16.26 0.44 3.40
CA ASP A 200 -16.88 1.64 2.82
C ASP A 200 -17.24 1.45 1.33
N PRO A 201 -17.93 0.37 0.93
CA PRO A 201 -18.14 0.08 -0.49
C PRO A 201 -18.92 1.21 -1.18
N MET A 202 -19.94 1.73 -0.51
CA MET A 202 -20.86 2.77 -1.02
C MET A 202 -20.94 3.93 -0.03
N ALA A 203 -21.69 4.99 -0.40
CA ALA A 203 -21.88 6.14 0.46
C ALA A 203 -22.46 5.77 1.83
N LYS A 204 -21.80 6.19 2.91
CA LYS A 204 -22.09 5.79 4.30
C LYS A 204 -23.51 6.11 4.77
N TRP A 205 -24.12 7.16 4.22
CA TRP A 205 -25.48 7.56 4.55
C TRP A 205 -26.54 6.57 4.02
N ASN A 206 -26.19 5.73 3.04
CA ASN A 206 -27.11 4.79 2.41
C ASN A 206 -26.93 3.38 2.96
N LEU A 207 -27.41 3.19 4.19
CA LEU A 207 -27.36 1.90 4.89
C LEU A 207 -28.19 0.81 4.19
N ASP A 208 -29.26 1.18 3.48
CA ASP A 208 -30.08 0.24 2.70
C ASP A 208 -29.27 -0.44 1.60
N TRP A 209 -28.38 0.28 0.93
CA TRP A 209 -27.49 -0.30 -0.08
C TRP A 209 -26.41 -1.19 0.53
N CYS A 210 -25.90 -0.83 1.70
CA CYS A 210 -24.95 -1.67 2.44
C CYS A 210 -25.62 -2.99 2.87
N LYS A 211 -26.85 -2.92 3.39
CA LYS A 211 -27.69 -4.11 3.68
C LYS A 211 -27.91 -4.96 2.44
N GLN A 212 -28.34 -4.36 1.33
CA GLN A 212 -28.55 -5.09 0.06
C GLN A 212 -27.29 -5.80 -0.42
N LEU A 213 -26.12 -5.15 -0.32
CA LEU A 213 -24.85 -5.78 -0.67
C LEU A 213 -24.56 -6.95 0.25
N ARG A 214 -24.64 -6.73 1.56
CA ARG A 214 -24.41 -7.74 2.61
C ARG A 214 -25.29 -8.97 2.44
N GLU A 215 -26.56 -8.81 2.11
CA GLU A 215 -27.49 -9.92 1.85
C GLU A 215 -27.18 -10.67 0.54
N ALA A 216 -26.44 -10.04 -0.38
CA ALA A 216 -26.18 -10.57 -1.73
C ALA A 216 -24.80 -11.23 -1.90
N THR A 217 -23.95 -11.22 -0.87
CA THR A 217 -22.61 -11.82 -0.89
C THR A 217 -22.24 -12.48 0.45
N THR A 218 -21.25 -13.37 0.40
CA THR A 218 -20.59 -13.99 1.55
C THR A 218 -19.36 -13.21 2.04
N ILE A 219 -18.93 -12.17 1.30
CA ILE A 219 -17.83 -11.28 1.69
C ILE A 219 -18.34 -10.28 2.72
N LEU A 220 -17.58 -10.06 3.80
CA LEU A 220 -18.01 -9.17 4.88
C LEU A 220 -18.15 -7.73 4.39
N VAL A 221 -19.20 -7.04 4.82
CA VAL A 221 -19.39 -5.61 4.55
C VAL A 221 -19.06 -4.81 5.80
N ALA A 222 -18.15 -3.84 5.68
CA ALA A 222 -17.72 -3.00 6.78
C ALA A 222 -17.95 -1.51 6.50
N LEU A 223 -18.21 -0.76 7.57
CA LEU A 223 -18.21 0.70 7.53
C LEU A 223 -17.17 1.26 8.49
N HIS A 224 -16.48 2.30 8.04
CA HIS A 224 -15.58 3.11 8.85
C HIS A 224 -16.34 4.25 9.54
N LEU A 225 -16.49 4.15 10.85
CA LEU A 225 -17.35 5.03 11.64
C LEU A 225 -16.62 5.59 12.87
N VAL A 226 -16.95 6.83 13.21
CA VAL A 226 -16.39 7.53 14.38
C VAL A 226 -17.48 7.70 15.45
N ASN A 227 -18.66 8.16 15.03
CA ASN A 227 -19.74 8.53 15.93
C ASN A 227 -20.51 7.28 16.43
N PRO A 228 -20.68 7.09 17.76
CA PRO A 228 -21.50 6.02 18.32
C PRO A 228 -22.93 5.95 17.77
N HIS A 229 -23.52 7.11 17.42
CA HIS A 229 -24.88 7.14 16.84
C HIS A 229 -24.93 6.52 15.44
N ASP A 230 -23.88 6.68 14.64
CA ASP A 230 -23.80 6.07 13.31
C ASP A 230 -23.58 4.57 13.43
N ILE A 231 -22.79 4.13 14.42
CA ILE A 231 -22.60 2.72 14.75
C ILE A 231 -23.93 2.07 15.13
N ILE A 232 -24.69 2.69 16.04
CA ILE A 232 -26.03 2.21 16.41
C ILE A 232 -26.96 2.15 15.20
N SER A 233 -26.88 3.15 14.31
CA SER A 233 -27.70 3.20 13.09
C SER A 233 -27.35 2.07 12.12
N ALA A 234 -26.07 1.80 11.90
CA ALA A 234 -25.59 0.70 11.06
C ALA A 234 -25.99 -0.67 11.61
N ILE A 235 -25.88 -0.87 12.93
CA ILE A 235 -26.33 -2.08 13.63
C ILE A 235 -27.84 -2.27 13.45
N LYS A 236 -28.65 -1.25 13.72
CA LYS A 236 -30.12 -1.31 13.60
C LYS A 236 -30.59 -1.58 12.18
N ALA A 237 -29.84 -1.11 11.19
CA ALA A 237 -30.14 -1.35 9.78
C ALA A 237 -29.68 -2.75 9.30
N GLU A 238 -28.91 -3.49 10.12
CA GLU A 238 -28.26 -4.75 9.73
C GLU A 238 -27.36 -4.58 8.49
N ALA A 239 -26.71 -3.41 8.39
CA ALA A 239 -26.01 -2.95 7.20
C ALA A 239 -24.54 -3.42 7.11
N VAL A 240 -24.02 -4.02 8.17
CA VAL A 240 -22.60 -4.39 8.32
C VAL A 240 -22.43 -5.75 8.98
N ASP A 241 -21.34 -6.43 8.65
CA ASP A 241 -20.86 -7.64 9.34
C ASP A 241 -19.75 -7.33 10.36
N CYS A 242 -19.02 -6.24 10.15
CA CYS A 242 -17.93 -5.78 10.99
C CYS A 242 -17.78 -4.25 10.91
N LEU A 243 -16.99 -3.66 11.80
CA LEU A 243 -16.79 -2.21 11.85
C LEU A 243 -15.31 -1.82 11.93
N ASN A 244 -14.94 -0.84 11.12
CA ASN A 244 -13.73 -0.05 11.35
C ASN A 244 -14.10 1.12 12.26
N ILE A 245 -13.64 1.10 13.51
CA ILE A 245 -13.94 2.17 14.47
C ILE A 245 -12.68 3.00 14.69
N VAL A 246 -12.83 4.33 14.56
CA VAL A 246 -11.75 5.28 14.87
C VAL A 246 -12.22 6.31 15.90
N GLY A 247 -11.27 6.94 16.57
CA GLY A 247 -11.51 8.00 17.52
C GLY A 247 -10.44 8.04 18.60
N SER A 248 -10.65 8.88 19.61
CA SER A 248 -9.79 8.88 20.79
C SER A 248 -9.85 7.54 21.53
N MET A 249 -8.86 7.23 22.36
CA MET A 249 -8.85 6.01 23.17
C MET A 249 -10.18 5.77 23.91
N ALA A 250 -10.70 6.81 24.57
CA ALA A 250 -11.93 6.72 25.33
C ALA A 250 -13.16 6.50 24.44
N GLN A 251 -13.22 7.18 23.30
CA GLN A 251 -14.33 7.03 22.36
C GLN A 251 -14.30 5.66 21.68
N PHE A 252 -13.12 5.19 21.27
CA PHE A 252 -12.94 3.88 20.68
C PHE A 252 -13.43 2.77 21.61
N VAL A 253 -12.98 2.73 22.86
CA VAL A 253 -13.41 1.69 23.83
C VAL A 253 -14.92 1.73 24.08
N LYS A 254 -15.51 2.92 24.14
CA LYS A 254 -16.96 3.09 24.27
C LYS A 254 -17.71 2.54 23.05
N SER A 255 -17.25 2.90 21.85
CA SER A 255 -17.83 2.43 20.59
C SER A 255 -17.64 0.92 20.39
N ALA A 256 -16.47 0.38 20.77
CA ALA A 256 -16.17 -1.04 20.74
C ALA A 256 -17.14 -1.83 21.62
N SER A 257 -17.46 -1.31 22.82
CA SER A 257 -18.43 -1.93 23.72
C SER A 257 -19.85 -2.00 23.13
N ILE A 258 -20.24 -1.01 22.32
CA ILE A 258 -21.53 -1.01 21.60
C ILE A 258 -21.54 -2.11 20.54
N ALA A 259 -20.46 -2.22 19.75
CA ALA A 259 -20.31 -3.25 18.73
C ALA A 259 -20.23 -4.66 19.35
N ASP A 260 -19.54 -4.82 20.48
CA ASP A 260 -19.42 -6.07 21.24
C ASP A 260 -20.79 -6.54 21.74
N ALA A 261 -21.60 -5.62 22.27
CA ALA A 261 -22.98 -5.92 22.67
C ALA A 261 -23.88 -6.35 21.50
N ALA A 262 -23.55 -5.94 20.27
CA ALA A 262 -24.23 -6.38 19.05
C ALA A 262 -23.61 -7.66 18.44
N GLY A 263 -22.54 -8.21 19.04
CA GLY A 263 -21.83 -9.38 18.54
C GLY A 263 -20.99 -9.13 17.29
N LEU A 264 -20.62 -7.87 17.03
CA LEU A 264 -19.86 -7.49 15.83
C LEU A 264 -18.35 -7.42 16.13
N PRO A 265 -17.50 -8.09 15.32
CA PRO A 265 -16.07 -7.91 15.35
C PRO A 265 -15.69 -6.55 14.76
N ILE A 266 -14.60 -5.98 15.26
CA ILE A 266 -14.09 -4.67 14.83
C ILE A 266 -12.59 -4.70 14.58
N TRP A 267 -12.09 -3.67 13.92
CA TRP A 267 -10.70 -3.23 13.99
C TRP A 267 -10.64 -1.73 14.26
N HIS A 268 -9.44 -1.25 14.58
CA HIS A 268 -9.17 0.17 14.67
C HIS A 268 -8.50 0.66 13.38
N GLY A 269 -9.10 1.68 12.79
CA GLY A 269 -8.58 2.38 11.62
C GLY A 269 -7.49 3.40 11.97
N SER A 270 -6.51 3.66 11.10
CA SER A 270 -5.65 4.85 11.24
C SER A 270 -6.02 5.94 10.23
N GLY A 271 -6.01 7.22 10.66
CA GLY A 271 -6.11 8.40 9.78
C GLY A 271 -4.82 8.67 9.01
N CYS A 272 -4.06 7.61 8.74
CA CYS A 272 -2.62 7.62 8.63
C CYS A 272 -1.90 8.16 9.86
N ASP A 273 -2.29 9.16 10.65
CA ASP A 273 -1.75 9.53 12.00
C ASP A 273 -0.22 9.47 12.36
N LEU A 274 0.18 10.10 13.47
CA LEU A 274 1.59 10.16 13.94
C LEU A 274 1.82 9.20 15.11
N GLY A 275 3.08 8.94 15.44
CA GLY A 275 3.49 7.89 16.37
C GLY A 275 2.78 7.95 17.72
N ILE A 276 2.71 9.12 18.35
CA ILE A 276 2.04 9.29 19.67
C ILE A 276 0.59 8.80 19.65
N ILE A 277 -0.18 9.21 18.64
CA ILE A 277 -1.61 8.90 18.59
C ILE A 277 -1.83 7.45 18.16
N GLU A 278 -0.99 6.88 17.28
CA GLU A 278 -1.08 5.45 16.94
C GLU A 278 -0.70 4.55 18.12
N MET A 279 0.28 4.95 18.95
CA MET A 279 0.59 4.27 20.21
C MET A 279 -0.62 4.30 21.16
N SER A 280 -1.36 5.41 21.18
CA SER A 280 -2.62 5.51 21.95
C SER A 280 -3.68 4.52 21.45
N TYR A 281 -3.79 4.34 20.13
CA TYR A 281 -4.70 3.36 19.53
C TYR A 281 -4.31 1.94 19.91
N LEU A 282 -3.01 1.60 19.91
CA LEU A 282 -2.52 0.28 20.28
C LEU A 282 -2.96 -0.13 21.70
N HIS A 283 -2.88 0.79 22.66
CA HIS A 283 -3.42 0.58 24.02
C HIS A 283 -4.94 0.38 24.01
N ALA A 284 -5.69 1.19 23.27
CA ALA A 284 -7.14 1.10 23.20
C ALA A 284 -7.63 -0.20 22.52
N ILE A 285 -6.95 -0.65 21.47
CA ILE A 285 -7.19 -1.92 20.76
C ILE A 285 -7.00 -3.09 21.74
N SER A 286 -5.93 -3.07 22.53
CA SER A 286 -5.56 -4.19 23.40
C SER A 286 -6.60 -4.57 24.46
N VAL A 287 -7.49 -3.63 24.82
CA VAL A 287 -8.53 -3.83 25.83
C VAL A 287 -9.93 -4.05 25.23
N ALA A 288 -10.10 -3.83 23.92
CA ALA A 288 -11.36 -4.05 23.22
C ALA A 288 -11.47 -5.52 22.79
N ARG A 289 -12.25 -6.32 23.52
CA ARG A 289 -12.34 -7.78 23.33
C ARG A 289 -12.81 -8.21 21.95
N ASN A 290 -13.65 -7.41 21.30
CA ASN A 290 -14.15 -7.67 19.94
C ASN A 290 -13.26 -7.06 18.85
N CYS A 291 -12.15 -6.40 19.21
CA CYS A 291 -11.16 -5.87 18.26
C CYS A 291 -10.24 -7.00 17.79
N VAL A 292 -10.81 -7.92 17.01
CA VAL A 292 -10.18 -9.17 16.57
C VAL A 292 -9.80 -9.16 15.10
N LEU A 293 -10.19 -8.13 14.36
CA LEU A 293 -9.81 -7.95 12.96
C LEU A 293 -8.49 -7.16 12.86
N PRO A 294 -7.66 -7.41 11.82
CA PRO A 294 -6.38 -6.71 11.65
C PRO A 294 -6.55 -5.19 11.57
N SER A 295 -5.94 -4.47 12.50
CA SER A 295 -5.98 -2.99 12.52
C SER A 295 -4.96 -2.39 11.57
N ASP A 296 -5.29 -1.29 10.90
CA ASP A 296 -4.47 -0.69 9.85
C ASP A 296 -3.69 0.56 10.35
N LEU A 297 -2.95 0.37 11.45
CA LEU A 297 -2.02 1.39 11.99
C LEU A 297 -0.78 1.52 11.10
N VAL A 298 -0.87 2.36 10.07
CA VAL A 298 0.11 2.47 8.98
C VAL A 298 0.92 3.76 9.00
N GLY A 299 0.73 4.65 9.96
CA GLY A 299 1.32 5.99 9.96
C GLY A 299 2.84 6.01 9.88
N SER A 300 3.46 5.22 10.75
CA SER A 300 4.90 4.97 10.76
C SER A 300 5.46 4.36 9.46
N PHE A 301 4.61 3.82 8.58
CA PHE A 301 5.01 3.24 7.29
C PHE A 301 4.90 4.23 6.13
N VAL A 302 3.97 5.19 6.21
CA VAL A 302 3.63 6.08 5.09
C VAL A 302 4.19 7.48 5.25
N ARG A 303 4.55 7.90 6.47
CA ARG A 303 5.21 9.19 6.71
C ARG A 303 6.72 9.08 6.62
N GLU A 304 7.34 10.21 6.33
CA GLU A 304 8.80 10.31 6.39
C GLU A 304 9.33 10.26 7.83
N ASP A 305 8.50 10.64 8.81
CA ASP A 305 8.79 10.65 10.25
C ASP A 305 7.47 10.57 11.05
N ASP A 306 7.49 9.94 12.22
CA ASP A 306 6.33 9.77 13.11
C ASP A 306 6.47 10.48 14.47
N LEU A 307 7.54 11.28 14.64
CA LEU A 307 7.89 12.13 15.79
C LEU A 307 8.22 11.38 17.10
N ILE A 308 8.44 10.07 17.03
CA ILE A 308 8.85 9.28 18.20
C ILE A 308 10.17 8.54 17.92
N GLU A 309 10.96 8.29 18.96
CA GLU A 309 12.29 7.67 18.82
C GLU A 309 12.19 6.24 18.24
N ASP A 310 11.19 5.49 18.70
CA ASP A 310 10.89 4.13 18.30
C ASP A 310 9.43 4.03 17.86
N GLY A 311 9.19 3.85 16.55
CA GLY A 311 7.86 3.59 15.99
C GLY A 311 7.23 2.28 16.49
N ILE A 312 5.95 2.06 16.21
CA ILE A 312 5.21 0.85 16.63
C ILE A 312 5.92 -0.41 16.09
N PRO A 313 6.39 -1.32 16.96
CA PRO A 313 7.01 -2.56 16.52
C PRO A 313 5.95 -3.50 15.96
N ILE A 314 6.16 -3.99 14.73
CA ILE A 314 5.35 -5.05 14.11
C ILE A 314 6.23 -6.29 13.90
N GLU A 315 5.84 -7.39 14.51
CA GLU A 315 6.49 -8.71 14.41
C GLU A 315 5.45 -9.74 13.96
N GLU A 316 5.72 -10.43 12.85
CA GLU A 316 4.83 -11.47 12.29
C GLU A 316 3.36 -11.00 12.11
N GLY A 317 3.16 -9.75 11.70
CA GLY A 317 1.83 -9.16 11.50
C GLY A 317 1.13 -8.73 12.78
N HIS A 318 1.80 -8.76 13.93
CA HIS A 318 1.27 -8.36 15.22
C HIS A 318 2.08 -7.21 15.80
N SER A 319 1.40 -6.30 16.49
CA SER A 319 2.07 -5.25 17.28
C SER A 319 2.01 -5.60 18.76
N ILE A 320 3.14 -5.42 19.45
CA ILE A 320 3.22 -5.64 20.90
C ILE A 320 2.88 -4.33 21.61
N VAL A 321 1.88 -4.38 22.48
CA VAL A 321 1.51 -3.25 23.34
C VAL A 321 2.64 -3.04 24.35
N PRO A 322 3.24 -1.83 24.44
CA PRO A 322 4.29 -1.57 25.41
C PRO A 322 3.79 -1.70 26.84
N ASN A 323 4.69 -2.10 27.75
CA ASN A 323 4.41 -2.22 29.18
C ASN A 323 5.12 -1.14 30.03
N GLU A 324 5.63 -0.09 29.37
CA GLU A 324 6.27 1.06 30.03
C GLU A 324 5.22 2.12 30.44
N PRO A 325 5.51 2.98 31.43
CA PRO A 325 4.58 4.02 31.85
C PRO A 325 4.10 4.95 30.72
N GLY A 326 2.82 5.36 30.78
CA GLY A 326 2.23 6.24 29.77
C GLY A 326 1.85 5.48 28.50
N LEU A 327 2.16 6.06 27.34
CA LEU A 327 1.92 5.43 26.03
C LEU A 327 3.03 4.45 25.63
N GLY A 328 4.15 4.43 26.35
CA GLY A 328 5.29 3.56 26.06
C GLY A 328 6.09 3.95 24.81
N CYS A 329 6.11 5.26 24.48
CA CYS A 329 6.97 5.84 23.45
C CYS A 329 7.61 7.14 23.96
N THR A 330 8.76 7.49 23.40
CA THR A 330 9.47 8.75 23.65
C THR A 330 9.37 9.65 22.43
N LEU A 331 9.14 10.94 22.64
CA LEU A 331 9.19 11.95 21.57
C LEU A 331 10.62 12.13 21.06
N ASP A 332 10.80 12.13 19.74
CA ASP A 332 12.03 12.63 19.12
C ASP A 332 11.95 14.16 19.05
N MET A 333 12.56 14.84 20.03
CA MET A 333 12.52 16.30 20.09
C MET A 333 13.26 16.97 18.93
N ASP A 334 14.26 16.32 18.32
CA ASP A 334 14.94 16.84 17.13
C ASP A 334 13.99 16.81 15.92
N ALA A 335 13.19 15.75 15.79
CA ALA A 335 12.15 15.66 14.77
C ALA A 335 11.02 16.66 15.04
N VAL A 336 10.56 16.77 16.29
CA VAL A 336 9.54 17.76 16.68
C VAL A 336 9.99 19.18 16.32
N ASP A 337 11.21 19.57 16.70
CA ASP A 337 11.74 20.91 16.40
C ASP A 337 11.92 21.14 14.89
N ARG A 338 12.31 20.10 14.14
CA ARG A 338 12.46 20.16 12.68
C ARG A 338 11.12 20.34 11.97
N TYR A 339 10.09 19.65 12.42
CA TYR A 339 8.78 19.61 11.76
C TYR A 339 7.78 20.62 12.33
N ALA A 340 8.12 21.31 13.43
CA ALA A 340 7.29 22.35 14.01
C ALA A 340 7.13 23.54 13.05
N ILE A 341 5.87 23.96 12.84
CA ILE A 341 5.52 25.15 12.03
C ILE A 341 5.27 26.36 12.94
N SER A 342 4.70 26.15 14.13
CA SER A 342 4.46 27.18 15.14
C SER A 342 4.26 26.57 16.52
N ASN A 343 4.62 27.30 17.57
CA ASN A 343 4.44 26.88 18.95
C ASN A 343 3.58 27.90 19.72
N GLU A 344 2.60 27.42 20.48
CA GLU A 344 1.79 28.22 21.40
C GLU A 344 2.00 27.70 22.83
N LYS A 345 2.23 28.62 23.77
CA LYS A 345 2.26 28.26 25.20
C LYS A 345 0.85 28.43 25.75
N LEU A 346 0.25 27.31 26.16
CA LEU A 346 -0.99 27.32 26.92
C LEU A 346 -0.67 27.67 28.38
N GLU A 347 -1.34 28.68 28.94
CA GLU A 347 -1.36 28.90 30.38
C GLU A 347 -2.29 27.84 30.99
N VAL A 348 -1.71 26.88 31.74
CA VAL A 348 -2.43 25.78 32.40
C VAL A 348 -2.58 26.04 33.88
#